data_AF-A0A1Q6K3N2-F1
#
_entry.id   AF-A0A1Q6K3N2-F1
#
_cell.length_a   1.000
_cell.length_b   1.000
_cell.length_c   1.000
_cell.angle_alpha   90.00
_cell.angle_beta   90.00
_cell.angle_gamma   90.00
#
_symmetry.space_group_name_H-M   'P 1'
#
loop_
_entity.id
_entity.type
_entity.pdbx_description
1 polymer ?
#
loop_
_entity_poly.entity_id
_entity_poly.type
_entity_poly.pdbx_seq_one_letter_code
_entity_poly.pdbx_strand_id
1 'polypeptide(L)' 'MCEVLDYIVKNYKESAGTQGPQEDPGTPGKDGKSVTAIELTTDESGKVTGGTVTFSDETTSPITVNQAGV' A
#
# COMPACT_ATOMS: atom_id res chain seq x y z
N MET A 1 -20.73 41.74 38.16
CA MET A 1 -20.84 41.05 36.85
C MET A 1 -19.48 40.89 36.18
N CYS A 2 -18.61 41.90 36.18
CA CYS A 2 -17.30 41.85 35.50
C CYS A 2 -16.31 40.82 36.07
N GLU A 3 -16.22 40.64 37.39
CA GLU A 3 -15.21 39.75 38.01
C GLU A 3 -15.41 38.25 37.71
N VAL A 4 -16.67 37.79 37.63
CA VAL A 4 -16.99 36.40 37.31
C VAL A 4 -16.64 36.09 35.85
N LEU A 5 -16.83 37.07 34.96
CA LEU A 5 -16.53 36.92 33.55
C LEU A 5 -15.01 36.85 33.32
N ASP A 6 -14.23 37.68 34.01
CA ASP A 6 -12.76 37.63 33.97
C ASP A 6 -12.21 36.31 34.52
N TYR A 7 -12.82 35.79 35.60
CA TYR A 7 -12.46 34.49 36.17
C TYR A 7 -12.68 33.35 35.17
N ILE A 8 -13.82 33.31 34.48
CA ILE A 8 -14.15 32.27 33.50
C ILE A 8 -13.19 32.35 32.31
N VAL A 9 -12.95 33.54 31.76
CA VAL A 9 -12.05 33.73 30.60
C VAL A 9 -10.61 33.32 30.92
N LYS A 10 -10.12 33.64 32.12
CA LYS A 10 -8.79 33.23 32.56
C LYS A 10 -8.66 31.71 32.62
N ASN A 11 -9.60 31.04 33.26
CA ASN A 11 -9.57 29.58 33.40
C ASN A 11 -9.79 28.86 32.06
N TYR A 12 -10.57 29.41 31.14
CA TYR A 12 -10.80 28.81 29.82
C TYR A 12 -9.57 28.86 28.91
N LYS A 13 -8.74 29.91 29.03
CA LYS A 13 -7.48 30.02 28.28
C LYS A 13 -6.38 29.11 28.84
N GLU A 14 -6.36 28.89 30.15
CA GLU A 14 -5.36 28.06 30.82
C GLU A 14 -5.67 26.54 30.73
N SER A 15 -6.91 26.16 30.39
CA SER A 15 -7.34 24.76 30.29
C SER A 15 -7.24 24.15 28.89
N ALA A 16 -6.84 24.94 27.88
CA ALA A 16 -6.49 24.40 26.57
C ALA A 16 -5.13 23.69 26.67
N GLY A 17 -5.17 22.38 26.96
CA GLY A 17 -3.98 21.54 26.93
C GLY A 17 -3.26 21.65 25.59
N THR A 18 -1.93 21.63 25.62
CA THR A 18 -1.12 21.62 24.40
C THR A 18 -1.46 20.38 23.57
N GLN A 19 -1.49 20.54 22.25
CA GLN A 19 -1.58 19.39 21.34
C GLN A 19 -0.48 18.38 21.72
N GLY A 20 -0.85 17.11 21.83
CA GLY A 20 0.10 16.03 22.10
C GLY A 20 1.19 15.98 21.02
N PRO A 21 2.35 15.38 21.33
CA PRO A 21 3.40 15.21 20.34
C PRO A 21 2.88 14.47 19.11
N GLN A 22 3.42 14.81 17.95
CA GLN A 22 3.12 14.09 16.72
C GLN A 22 3.69 12.67 16.82
N GLU A 23 2.89 11.67 16.45
CA GLU A 23 3.28 10.27 16.37
C GLU A 23 4.34 10.07 15.26
N ASP A 24 5.22 9.08 15.43
CA ASP A 24 6.19 8.70 14.39
C ASP A 24 5.47 8.18 13.13
N PRO A 25 6.03 8.40 11.93
CA PRO A 25 5.53 7.76 10.71
C PRO A 25 5.54 6.22 10.83
N GLY A 26 4.51 5.57 10.27
CA GLY A 26 4.47 4.11 10.18
C GLY A 26 5.63 3.54 9.35
N THR A 27 5.96 2.27 9.58
CA THR A 27 6.99 1.56 8.79
C THR A 27 6.60 1.50 7.31
N PRO A 28 7.54 1.71 6.37
CA PRO A 28 7.30 1.44 4.96
C PRO A 28 6.80 0.01 4.74
N GLY A 29 5.89 -0.15 3.78
CA GLY A 29 5.47 -1.49 3.33
C GLY A 29 6.65 -2.26 2.73
N LYS A 30 6.61 -3.60 2.77
CA LYS A 30 7.61 -4.41 2.08
C LYS A 30 7.56 -4.15 0.57
N ASP A 31 8.73 -4.11 -0.06
CA ASP A 31 8.84 -4.03 -1.52
C ASP A 31 8.09 -5.21 -2.17
N GLY A 32 7.30 -4.89 -3.19
CA GLY A 32 6.63 -5.91 -4.00
C GLY A 32 7.63 -6.73 -4.81
N LYS A 33 7.35 -8.03 -5.00
CA LYS A 33 8.16 -8.88 -5.88
C LYS A 33 8.02 -8.37 -7.32
N SER A 34 9.13 -8.02 -7.95
CA SER A 34 9.15 -7.60 -9.36
C SER A 34 9.29 -8.83 -10.26
N VAL A 35 8.87 -8.74 -11.52
CA VAL A 35 9.06 -9.82 -12.50
C VAL A 35 10.45 -9.71 -13.13
N THR A 36 11.18 -10.81 -13.19
CA THR A 36 12.54 -10.87 -13.76
C THR A 36 12.60 -11.67 -15.06
N ALA A 37 11.75 -12.69 -15.23
CA ALA A 37 11.67 -13.48 -16.45
C ALA A 37 10.26 -13.99 -16.72
N ILE A 38 9.95 -14.25 -17.99
CA ILE A 38 8.73 -14.88 -18.45
C ILE A 38 9.10 -15.91 -19.52
N GLU A 39 8.70 -17.16 -19.30
CA GLU A 39 8.77 -18.24 -20.29
C GLU A 39 7.35 -18.53 -20.77
N LEU A 40 7.14 -18.57 -22.09
CA LEU A 40 5.82 -18.80 -22.68
C LEU A 40 5.79 -20.13 -23.43
N THR A 41 4.67 -20.83 -23.30
CA THR A 41 4.41 -22.06 -24.03
C THR A 41 3.46 -21.78 -25.17
N THR A 42 3.83 -22.21 -26.38
CA THR A 42 2.96 -22.15 -27.56
C THR A 42 2.51 -23.54 -27.98
N ASP A 43 1.33 -23.64 -28.60
CA ASP A 43 0.89 -24.84 -29.30
C ASP A 43 1.52 -24.96 -30.71
N GLU A 44 1.17 -26.04 -31.40
CA GLU A 44 1.63 -26.34 -32.77
C GLU A 44 1.18 -25.29 -33.81
N SER A 45 0.16 -24.49 -33.49
CA SER A 45 -0.34 -23.39 -34.32
C SER A 45 0.34 -22.04 -33.99
N GLY A 46 1.27 -22.02 -33.03
CA GLY A 46 1.96 -20.81 -32.57
C GLY A 46 1.14 -19.96 -31.58
N LYS A 47 0.02 -20.47 -31.07
CA LYS A 47 -0.81 -19.78 -30.08
C LYS A 47 -0.24 -19.99 -28.68
N VAL A 48 -0.18 -18.93 -27.87
CA VAL A 48 0.27 -19.02 -26.48
C VAL A 48 -0.80 -19.72 -25.64
N THR A 49 -0.45 -20.84 -25.00
CA THR A 49 -1.34 -21.65 -24.17
C THR A 49 -1.03 -21.55 -22.68
N GLY A 50 0.14 -21.02 -22.33
CA GLY A 50 0.55 -20.88 -20.94
C GLY A 50 1.94 -20.25 -20.81
N GLY A 51 2.49 -20.35 -19.61
CA GLY A 51 3.86 -19.93 -19.33
C GLY A 51 4.19 -20.01 -17.86
N THR A 52 5.40 -19.58 -17.51
CA THR A 52 5.91 -19.46 -16.15
C THR A 52 6.49 -18.06 -15.97
N VAL A 53 6.19 -17.41 -14.85
CA VAL A 53 6.82 -16.15 -14.43
C VAL A 53 7.86 -16.42 -13.35
N THR A 54 8.99 -15.72 -13.41
CA THR A 54 10.01 -15.69 -12.36
C THR A 54 10.01 -14.32 -11.71
N PHE A 55 10.01 -14.30 -10.38
CA PHE A 55 10.04 -13.09 -9.57
C PHE A 55 11.47 -12.73 -9.12
N SER A 56 11.63 -11.52 -8.58
CA SER A 56 12.90 -10.99 -8.08
C SER A 56 13.44 -11.72 -6.85
N ASP A 57 12.62 -12.56 -6.21
CA ASP A 57 13.02 -13.45 -5.12
C ASP A 57 13.28 -14.89 -5.61
N GLU A 58 13.44 -15.06 -6.92
CA GLU A 58 13.68 -16.35 -7.60
C GLU A 58 12.52 -17.35 -7.53
N THR A 59 11.39 -16.98 -6.93
CA THR A 59 10.18 -17.82 -6.96
C THR A 59 9.55 -17.82 -8.34
N THR A 60 8.88 -18.92 -8.69
CA THR A 60 8.18 -19.08 -9.96
C THR A 60 6.70 -19.34 -9.77
N SER A 61 5.88 -18.97 -10.76
CA SER A 61 4.45 -19.25 -10.76
C SER A 61 3.90 -19.47 -12.17
N PRO A 62 2.88 -20.32 -12.35
CA PRO A 62 2.28 -20.56 -13.65
C PRO A 62 1.46 -19.35 -14.12
N ILE A 63 1.50 -19.10 -15.43
CA ILE A 63 0.69 -18.10 -16.12
C ILE A 63 -0.50 -18.82 -16.77
N THR A 64 -1.71 -18.45 -16.36
CA THR A 64 -2.94 -18.86 -17.05
C THR A 64 -3.23 -17.90 -18.19
N VAL A 65 -3.28 -18.42 -19.42
CA VAL A 65 -3.58 -17.64 -20.62
C VAL A 65 -5.02 -17.91 -21.05
N ASN A 66 -5.85 -16.86 -21.05
CA ASN A 66 -7.20 -16.89 -21.62
C ASN A 66 -7.19 -16.16 -22.96
N GLN A 67 -7.38 -16.89 -24.05
CA GLN A 67 -7.49 -16.29 -25.38
C GLN A 67 -8.90 -15.71 -25.58
N ALA A 68 -8.99 -14.38 -25.73
CA ALA A 68 -10.23 -13.73 -26.11
C ALA A 68 -10.43 -13.84 -27.63
N GLY A 69 -11.33 -14.73 -28.07
CA GLY A 69 -11.81 -14.85 -29.44
C GLY A 69 -10.89 -15.63 -30.39
N VAL A 70 -11.48 -16.58 -31.11
CA VAL A 70 -10.97 -17.12 -32.38
C VAL A 70 -11.81 -16.60 -33.53
#